data_AF-A0A2J6X4L1-F1
#
_entry.id   AF-A0A2J6X4L1-F1
#
_cell.length_a   1.000
_cell.length_b   1.000
_cell.length_c   1.000
_cell.angle_alpha   90.00
_cell.angle_beta   90.00
_cell.angle_gamma   90.00
#
_symmetry.space_group_name_H-M   'P 1'
#
loop_
_entity.id
_entity.type
_entity.pdbx_description
1 polymer ?
#
loop_
_entity_poly.entity_id
_entity_poly.type
_entity_poly.pdbx_seq_one_letter_code
_entity_poly.pdbx_strand_id
1 'polypeptide(L)'
;MLIGISRSGESSETVLALRKAKEQFNVKTCAITCNSKSELVDVADVSANLDFVNEESVVMTQSFTSMAFLGTLIIRNIFGRNDLKNYMESIPDVSEKILDNAKNLFEKVKPENYDHFVFLGYDEYFATSMEGVIKVSETSLTPAEAYQTLEYRHGPKSKVSDKTLAVILANDFMKSQEEKMAREIEQLGGSVIGVSKASFDADSNLMVSVGDFSDWFLRVIPLQIIGVRKSLKKGLLPDEPKNLTKVVKL
;
A
#
# COMPACT_ATOMS: atom_id res chain seq x y z
N MET A 1 -3.94 -23.77 -7.36
CA MET A 1 -3.92 -23.48 -5.91
C MET A 1 -4.62 -22.15 -5.69
N LEU A 2 -5.47 -22.02 -4.68
CA LEU A 2 -6.10 -20.76 -4.26
C LEU A 2 -5.46 -20.28 -2.96
N ILE A 3 -5.10 -19.00 -2.88
CA ILE A 3 -4.49 -18.40 -1.69
C ILE A 3 -5.47 -17.41 -1.07
N GLY A 4 -5.87 -17.65 0.18
CA GLY A 4 -6.64 -16.72 1.00
C GLY A 4 -5.70 -15.87 1.83
N ILE A 5 -5.88 -14.54 1.78
CA ILE A 5 -5.07 -13.58 2.55
C ILE A 5 -6.00 -12.85 3.50
N SER A 6 -5.75 -12.91 4.80
CA SER A 6 -6.52 -12.19 5.80
C SER A 6 -5.72 -11.98 7.07
N ARG A 7 -5.64 -10.74 7.57
CA ARG A 7 -4.95 -10.41 8.83
C ARG A 7 -5.47 -11.27 9.99
N SER A 8 -6.78 -11.26 10.23
CA SER A 8 -7.38 -12.02 11.33
C SER A 8 -7.59 -13.49 11.01
N GLY A 9 -7.71 -13.83 9.73
CA GLY A 9 -8.15 -15.15 9.28
C GLY A 9 -9.63 -15.46 9.57
N GLU A 10 -10.39 -14.44 9.97
CA GLU A 10 -11.78 -14.56 10.42
C GLU A 10 -12.78 -13.89 9.45
N SER A 11 -12.29 -13.30 8.36
CA SER A 11 -13.13 -12.66 7.33
C SER A 11 -14.02 -13.70 6.65
N SER A 12 -15.33 -13.63 6.90
CA SER A 12 -16.27 -14.66 6.48
C SER A 12 -16.23 -14.91 4.97
N GLU A 13 -16.16 -13.86 4.15
CA GLU A 13 -16.08 -13.97 2.69
C GLU A 13 -14.85 -14.75 2.23
N THR A 14 -13.68 -14.46 2.81
CA THR A 14 -12.41 -15.13 2.47
C THR A 14 -12.45 -16.59 2.88
N VAL A 15 -12.94 -16.88 4.09
CA VAL A 15 -13.07 -18.25 4.61
C VAL A 15 -14.05 -19.06 3.77
N LEU A 16 -15.22 -18.50 3.45
CA LEU A 16 -16.24 -19.13 2.60
C LEU A 16 -15.70 -19.42 1.19
N ALA A 17 -14.94 -18.49 0.60
CA ALA A 17 -14.32 -18.69 -0.70
C ALA A 17 -13.31 -19.85 -0.69
N LEU A 18 -12.44 -19.89 0.33
CA LEU A 18 -11.46 -20.97 0.48
C LEU A 18 -12.13 -22.33 0.70
N ARG A 19 -13.16 -22.36 1.55
CA ARG A 19 -13.94 -23.57 1.87
C ARG A 19 -14.61 -24.13 0.62
N LYS A 20 -15.29 -23.27 -0.17
CA LYS A 20 -15.93 -23.68 -1.43
C LYS A 20 -14.90 -24.19 -2.45
N ALA A 21 -13.76 -23.51 -2.59
CA ALA A 21 -12.70 -23.96 -3.49
C ALA A 21 -12.20 -25.36 -3.17
N LYS A 22 -12.03 -25.66 -1.88
CA LYS A 22 -11.62 -26.98 -1.39
C LYS A 22 -12.72 -28.03 -1.58
N GLU A 23 -13.90 -27.78 -1.03
CA GLU A 23 -14.98 -28.77 -0.92
C GLU A 23 -15.70 -29.03 -2.26
N GLN A 24 -15.91 -27.99 -3.08
CA GLN A 24 -16.71 -28.11 -4.30
C GLN A 24 -15.86 -28.30 -5.55
N PHE A 25 -14.65 -27.73 -5.58
CA PHE A 25 -13.80 -27.70 -6.77
C PHE A 25 -12.51 -28.51 -6.62
N ASN A 26 -12.26 -29.12 -5.45
CA ASN A 26 -11.05 -29.89 -5.14
C ASN A 26 -9.75 -29.13 -5.46
N VAL A 27 -9.76 -27.80 -5.24
CA VAL A 27 -8.61 -26.93 -5.48
C VAL A 27 -7.72 -26.93 -4.24
N LYS A 28 -6.40 -27.10 -4.41
CA LYS A 28 -5.44 -26.92 -3.32
C LYS A 28 -5.52 -25.50 -2.75
N THR A 29 -5.56 -25.38 -1.43
CA THR A 29 -5.77 -24.11 -0.73
C THR A 29 -4.59 -23.74 0.18
N CYS A 30 -4.28 -22.46 0.28
CA CYS A 30 -3.26 -21.91 1.15
C CYS A 30 -3.81 -20.69 1.90
N ALA A 31 -3.48 -20.55 3.19
CA ALA A 31 -3.77 -19.37 4.00
C ALA A 31 -2.51 -18.53 4.23
N ILE A 32 -2.60 -17.22 4.05
CA ILE A 32 -1.62 -16.23 4.54
C ILE A 32 -2.34 -15.35 5.58
N THR A 33 -1.88 -15.39 6.83
CA THR A 33 -2.56 -14.70 7.93
C THR A 33 -1.61 -14.26 9.04
N CYS A 34 -2.05 -13.31 9.87
CA CYS A 34 -1.36 -12.92 11.11
C CYS A 34 -1.89 -13.68 12.33
N ASN A 35 -2.80 -14.66 12.15
CA ASN A 35 -3.36 -15.46 13.24
C ASN A 35 -3.42 -16.94 12.86
N SER A 36 -2.48 -17.72 13.37
CA SER A 36 -2.39 -19.17 13.14
C SER A 36 -3.54 -19.99 13.73
N LYS A 37 -4.36 -19.40 14.61
CA LYS A 37 -5.51 -20.06 15.27
C LYS A 37 -6.86 -19.69 14.63
N SER A 38 -6.85 -19.21 13.39
CA SER A 38 -8.02 -18.67 12.72
C SER A 38 -8.78 -19.69 11.87
N GLU A 39 -10.06 -19.42 11.60
CA GLU A 39 -10.89 -20.28 10.75
C GLU A 39 -10.28 -20.47 9.34
N LEU A 40 -9.62 -19.44 8.81
CA LEU A 40 -8.94 -19.52 7.50
C LEU A 40 -7.86 -20.61 7.49
N VAL A 41 -7.12 -20.78 8.60
CA VAL A 41 -6.08 -21.80 8.74
C VAL A 41 -6.71 -23.19 8.83
N ASP A 42 -7.79 -23.32 9.60
CA ASP A 42 -8.52 -24.60 9.74
C ASP A 42 -9.07 -25.11 8.40
N VAL A 43 -9.47 -24.21 7.51
CA VAL A 43 -10.03 -24.55 6.19
C VAL A 43 -8.92 -24.86 5.16
N ALA A 44 -7.76 -24.22 5.23
CA ALA A 44 -6.71 -24.36 4.22
C ALA A 44 -6.00 -25.74 4.26
N ASP A 45 -5.34 -26.13 3.15
CA ASP A 45 -4.48 -27.33 3.13
C ASP A 45 -3.09 -27.05 3.73
N VAL A 46 -2.60 -25.82 3.54
CA VAL A 46 -1.33 -25.32 4.09
C VAL A 46 -1.51 -23.87 4.54
N SER A 47 -0.68 -23.41 5.47
CA SER A 47 -0.71 -22.03 5.94
C SER A 47 0.69 -21.44 6.12
N ALA A 48 0.79 -20.13 5.92
CA ALA A 48 1.96 -19.33 6.24
C ALA A 48 1.51 -18.21 7.19
N ASN A 49 2.01 -18.26 8.43
CA ASN A 49 1.48 -17.47 9.53
C ASN A 49 2.50 -16.46 10.03
N LEU A 50 2.02 -15.26 10.34
CA LEU A 50 2.78 -14.11 10.84
C LEU A 50 2.32 -13.74 12.25
N ASP A 51 2.30 -14.71 13.17
CA ASP A 51 1.78 -14.53 14.55
C ASP A 51 2.49 -13.44 15.36
N PHE A 52 3.71 -13.06 14.95
CA PHE A 52 4.45 -11.96 15.55
C PHE A 52 3.88 -10.58 15.19
N VAL A 53 3.04 -10.49 14.15
CA VAL A 53 2.41 -9.24 13.72
C VAL A 53 1.20 -8.96 14.59
N ASN A 54 1.42 -8.26 15.70
CA ASN A 54 0.36 -7.82 16.60
C ASN A 54 -0.06 -6.38 16.28
N GLU A 55 -1.12 -6.21 15.49
CA GLU A 55 -1.66 -4.92 15.11
C GLU A 55 -2.99 -4.65 15.82
N GLU A 56 -3.00 -3.66 16.71
CA GLU A 56 -4.19 -3.28 17.48
C GLU A 56 -5.15 -2.40 16.66
N SER A 57 -4.59 -1.47 15.90
CA SER A 57 -5.28 -0.54 15.00
C SER A 57 -6.28 -1.26 14.09
N VAL A 58 -7.47 -0.67 13.90
CA VAL A 58 -8.45 -1.20 12.94
C VAL A 58 -7.87 -1.11 11.52
N VAL A 59 -7.26 0.03 11.18
CA VAL A 59 -6.63 0.27 9.89
C VAL A 59 -5.31 -0.48 9.79
N MET A 60 -5.19 -1.32 8.76
CA MET A 60 -4.00 -2.15 8.55
C MET A 60 -2.79 -1.33 8.10
N THR A 61 -1.62 -1.60 8.69
CA THR A 61 -0.31 -1.06 8.31
C THR A 61 0.73 -2.18 8.22
N GLN A 62 1.31 -2.61 9.34
CA GLN A 62 2.31 -3.69 9.38
C GLN A 62 1.74 -5.01 8.89
N SER A 63 0.46 -5.30 9.13
CA SER A 63 -0.16 -6.54 8.64
C SER A 63 -0.18 -6.60 7.10
N PHE A 64 -0.52 -5.50 6.43
CA PHE A 64 -0.44 -5.38 4.98
C PHE A 64 1.00 -5.59 4.49
N THR A 65 1.95 -4.83 5.02
CA THR A 65 3.34 -4.86 4.57
C THR A 65 3.98 -6.23 4.81
N SER A 66 3.73 -6.86 5.95
CA SER A 66 4.28 -8.19 6.28
C SER A 66 3.64 -9.32 5.46
N MET A 67 2.32 -9.30 5.22
CA MET A 67 1.67 -10.29 4.36
C MET A 67 2.12 -10.16 2.90
N ALA A 68 2.25 -8.92 2.40
CA ALA A 68 2.76 -8.64 1.05
C ALA A 68 4.23 -9.05 0.88
N PHE A 69 5.05 -8.80 1.90
CA PHE A 69 6.42 -9.29 1.97
C PHE A 69 6.48 -10.82 1.95
N LEU A 70 5.68 -11.50 2.77
CA LEU A 70 5.63 -12.96 2.79
C LEU A 70 5.19 -13.54 1.44
N GLY A 71 4.18 -12.96 0.79
CA GLY A 71 3.78 -13.33 -0.57
C GLY A 71 4.92 -13.17 -1.57
N THR A 72 5.64 -12.05 -1.50
CA THR A 72 6.83 -11.81 -2.34
C THR A 72 7.92 -12.84 -2.07
N LEU A 73 8.19 -13.17 -0.81
CA LEU A 73 9.20 -14.16 -0.41
C LEU A 73 8.86 -15.55 -0.94
N ILE A 74 7.60 -15.96 -0.83
CA ILE A 74 7.10 -17.25 -1.36
C ILE A 74 7.33 -17.31 -2.88
N ILE A 75 6.98 -16.25 -3.61
CA ILE A 75 7.18 -16.17 -5.06
C ILE A 75 8.66 -16.26 -5.42
N ARG A 76 9.52 -15.47 -4.75
CA ARG A 76 10.98 -15.50 -4.98
C ARG A 76 11.57 -16.89 -4.74
N ASN A 77 11.10 -17.59 -3.69
CA ASN A 77 11.52 -18.95 -3.38
C ASN A 77 11.07 -19.96 -4.45
N ILE A 78 9.82 -19.87 -4.91
CA ILE A 78 9.29 -20.71 -6.01
C ILE A 78 10.11 -20.54 -7.29
N PHE A 79 10.51 -19.30 -7.60
CA PHE A 79 11.34 -19.00 -8.76
C PHE A 79 12.84 -19.23 -8.54
N GLY A 80 13.25 -19.84 -7.42
CA GLY A 80 14.63 -20.27 -7.18
C GLY A 80 15.64 -19.12 -7.08
N ARG A 81 15.22 -17.97 -6.51
CA ARG A 81 16.14 -16.84 -6.29
C ARG A 81 17.17 -17.19 -5.21
N ASN A 82 18.46 -17.04 -5.52
CA ASN A 82 19.56 -17.37 -4.59
C ASN A 82 19.88 -16.27 -3.57
N ASP A 83 19.11 -15.18 -3.56
CA ASP A 83 19.35 -13.97 -2.76
C ASP A 83 18.41 -13.84 -1.55
N LEU A 84 17.58 -14.86 -1.25
CA LEU A 84 16.51 -14.76 -0.23
C LEU A 84 16.99 -14.28 1.13
N LYS A 85 18.11 -14.82 1.64
CA LYS A 85 18.65 -14.43 2.94
C LYS A 85 19.03 -12.95 2.98
N ASN A 86 19.88 -12.52 2.05
CA ASN A 86 20.33 -11.13 1.97
C ASN A 86 19.16 -10.18 1.74
N TYR A 87 18.19 -10.59 0.91
CA TYR A 87 16.96 -9.87 0.66
C TYR A 87 16.16 -9.67 1.96
N MET A 88 15.89 -10.72 2.72
CA MET A 88 15.20 -10.65 4.02
C MET A 88 15.94 -9.75 5.02
N GLU A 89 17.26 -9.91 5.12
CA GLU A 89 18.11 -9.14 6.05
C GLU A 89 18.14 -7.64 5.71
N SER A 90 17.92 -7.26 4.45
CA SER A 90 17.91 -5.86 4.00
C SER A 90 16.60 -5.11 4.25
N ILE A 91 15.47 -5.82 4.43
CA ILE A 91 14.14 -5.18 4.54
C ILE A 91 14.04 -4.16 5.68
N PRO A 92 14.53 -4.44 6.90
CA PRO A 92 14.43 -3.49 8.01
C PRO A 92 15.12 -2.15 7.69
N ASP A 93 16.37 -2.20 7.26
CA ASP A 93 17.17 -1.01 6.93
C ASP A 93 16.55 -0.19 5.79
N VAL A 94 16.01 -0.87 4.76
CA VAL A 94 15.33 -0.19 3.66
C VAL A 94 14.04 0.47 4.14
N SER A 95 13.26 -0.22 4.97
CA SER A 95 12.00 0.30 5.52
C SER A 95 12.23 1.53 6.39
N GLU A 96 13.26 1.51 7.23
CA GLU A 96 13.65 2.64 8.09
C GLU A 96 14.09 3.85 7.25
N LYS A 97 14.90 3.64 6.21
CA LYS A 97 15.30 4.72 5.29
C LYS A 97 14.10 5.35 4.57
N ILE A 98 13.15 4.54 4.10
CA ILE A 98 11.93 5.04 3.45
C ILE A 98 11.10 5.87 4.44
N LEU A 99 10.93 5.36 5.66
CA LEU A 99 10.21 6.04 6.73
C LEU A 99 10.82 7.41 7.05
N ASP A 100 12.15 7.48 7.19
CA ASP A 100 12.85 8.73 7.51
C ASP A 100 12.81 9.72 6.34
N ASN A 101 13.01 9.24 5.11
CA ASN A 101 12.87 10.06 3.91
C ASN A 101 11.46 10.66 3.80
N ALA A 102 10.43 9.86 4.06
CA ALA A 102 9.05 10.32 4.05
C ALA A 102 8.78 11.36 5.14
N LYS A 103 9.20 11.11 6.39
CA LYS A 103 9.07 12.07 7.50
C LYS A 103 9.73 13.40 7.16
N ASN A 104 10.98 13.36 6.69
CA ASN A 104 11.75 14.56 6.32
C ASN A 104 11.07 15.37 5.21
N LEU A 105 10.53 14.70 4.19
CA LEU A 105 9.79 15.36 3.14
C LEU A 105 8.49 16.00 3.66
N PHE A 106 7.77 15.30 4.53
CA PHE A 106 6.46 15.75 5.01
C PHE A 106 6.50 16.90 6.01
N GLU A 107 7.65 17.17 6.63
CA GLU A 107 7.86 18.44 7.36
C GLU A 107 7.83 19.67 6.43
N LYS A 108 8.23 19.48 5.16
CA LYS A 108 8.22 20.55 4.15
C LYS A 108 6.88 20.61 3.42
N VAL A 109 6.40 19.47 2.91
CA VAL A 109 5.18 19.40 2.08
C VAL A 109 3.91 19.57 2.92
N LYS A 110 3.92 19.08 4.17
CA LYS A 110 2.75 19.10 5.08
C LYS A 110 1.51 18.50 4.41
N PRO A 111 1.54 17.20 4.02
CA PRO A 111 0.47 16.54 3.27
C PRO A 111 -0.90 16.68 3.94
N GLU A 112 -0.96 16.83 5.26
CA GLU A 112 -2.18 17.04 6.03
C GLU A 112 -2.98 18.32 5.65
N ASN A 113 -2.36 19.27 4.95
CA ASN A 113 -3.02 20.50 4.51
C ASN A 113 -3.76 20.38 3.17
N TYR A 114 -3.65 19.24 2.48
CA TYR A 114 -4.34 18.96 1.22
C TYR A 114 -5.66 18.22 1.47
N ASP A 115 -6.66 18.47 0.63
CA ASP A 115 -8.03 17.95 0.82
C ASP A 115 -8.45 16.94 -0.24
N HIS A 116 -7.62 16.74 -1.26
CA HIS A 116 -7.83 15.76 -2.30
C HIS A 116 -6.51 15.02 -2.57
N PHE A 117 -6.52 13.70 -2.39
CA PHE A 117 -5.34 12.87 -2.60
C PHE A 117 -5.49 12.00 -3.84
N VAL A 118 -4.46 11.97 -4.68
CA VAL A 118 -4.43 11.14 -5.89
C VAL A 118 -3.21 10.24 -5.82
N PHE A 119 -3.40 8.94 -5.86
CA PHE A 119 -2.33 7.95 -5.85
C PHE A 119 -2.18 7.34 -7.24
N LEU A 120 -1.03 7.56 -7.88
CA LEU A 120 -0.77 7.09 -9.23
C LEU A 120 0.36 6.06 -9.20
N GLY A 121 0.17 4.97 -9.93
CA GLY A 121 1.22 3.95 -10.10
C GLY A 121 0.94 3.09 -11.32
N TYR A 122 1.98 2.51 -11.90
CA TYR A 122 1.86 1.55 -12.99
C TYR A 122 2.14 0.13 -12.51
N ASP A 123 1.46 -0.85 -13.13
CA ASP A 123 1.59 -2.29 -12.85
C ASP A 123 1.47 -2.62 -11.35
N GLU A 124 2.49 -3.20 -10.71
CA GLU A 124 2.46 -3.58 -9.30
C GLU A 124 2.26 -2.38 -8.35
N TYR A 125 2.71 -1.18 -8.76
CA TYR A 125 2.52 0.02 -7.96
C TYR A 125 1.10 0.58 -8.01
N PHE A 126 0.28 0.16 -8.97
CA PHE A 126 -1.15 0.48 -8.93
C PHE A 126 -1.81 -0.19 -7.72
N ALA A 127 -1.42 -1.41 -7.38
CA ALA A 127 -1.91 -2.08 -6.16
C ALA A 127 -1.52 -1.30 -4.89
N THR A 128 -0.28 -0.80 -4.82
CA THR A 128 0.15 0.08 -3.71
C THR A 128 -0.64 1.40 -3.69
N SER A 129 -0.97 1.96 -4.86
CA SER A 129 -1.76 3.19 -4.97
C SER A 129 -3.17 3.00 -4.42
N MET A 130 -3.80 1.86 -4.70
CA MET A 130 -5.10 1.49 -4.14
C MET A 130 -5.06 1.38 -2.61
N GLU A 131 -4.00 0.83 -2.04
CA GLU A 131 -3.82 0.81 -0.57
C GLU A 131 -3.73 2.23 0.00
N GLY A 132 -3.09 3.15 -0.72
CA GLY A 132 -3.08 4.58 -0.37
C GLY A 132 -4.47 5.18 -0.19
N VAL A 133 -5.37 4.88 -1.13
CA VAL A 133 -6.78 5.32 -1.05
C VAL A 133 -7.43 4.79 0.21
N ILE A 134 -7.23 3.51 0.52
CA ILE A 134 -7.77 2.86 1.72
C ILE A 134 -7.22 3.57 2.97
N LYS A 135 -5.89 3.79 3.07
CA LYS A 135 -5.29 4.43 4.25
C LYS A 135 -5.81 5.84 4.49
N VAL A 136 -5.89 6.68 3.46
CA VAL A 136 -6.40 8.04 3.62
C VAL A 136 -7.90 8.04 3.92
N SER A 137 -8.68 7.23 3.21
CA SER A 137 -10.13 7.22 3.35
C SER A 137 -10.56 6.68 4.71
N GLU A 138 -9.99 5.55 5.15
CA GLU A 138 -10.34 4.91 6.43
C GLU A 138 -9.89 5.75 7.62
N THR A 139 -8.64 6.24 7.64
CA THR A 139 -8.12 6.98 8.79
C THR A 139 -8.69 8.38 8.89
N SER A 140 -8.86 9.08 7.76
CA SER A 140 -9.07 10.52 7.77
C SER A 140 -10.42 10.96 7.19
N LEU A 141 -11.20 10.08 6.57
CA LEU A 141 -12.45 10.42 5.88
C LEU A 141 -12.26 11.51 4.81
N THR A 142 -11.07 11.60 4.22
CA THR A 142 -10.75 12.57 3.17
C THR A 142 -10.79 11.88 1.81
N PRO A 143 -11.34 12.54 0.76
CA PRO A 143 -11.35 11.98 -0.57
C PRO A 143 -9.95 11.58 -1.06
N ALA A 144 -9.84 10.32 -1.46
CA ALA A 144 -8.66 9.80 -2.12
C ALA A 144 -9.08 8.95 -3.32
N GLU A 145 -8.27 8.99 -4.37
CA GLU A 145 -8.48 8.20 -5.58
C GLU A 145 -7.16 7.60 -6.07
N ALA A 146 -7.25 6.48 -6.78
CA ALA A 146 -6.10 5.83 -7.38
C ALA A 146 -6.37 5.48 -8.83
N TYR A 147 -5.33 5.65 -9.65
CA TYR A 147 -5.39 5.33 -11.07
C TYR A 147 -4.08 4.71 -11.53
N GLN A 148 -4.15 3.88 -12.57
CA GLN A 148 -2.96 3.68 -13.38
C GLN A 148 -2.50 5.05 -13.92
N THR A 149 -1.21 5.36 -13.81
CA THR A 149 -0.72 6.74 -14.01
C THR A 149 -1.22 7.36 -15.31
N LEU A 150 -1.20 6.62 -16.43
CA LEU A 150 -1.62 7.16 -17.73
C LEU A 150 -3.14 7.36 -17.84
N GLU A 151 -3.93 6.53 -17.15
CA GLU A 151 -5.40 6.61 -17.16
C GLU A 151 -5.92 7.90 -16.52
N TYR A 152 -5.11 8.53 -15.67
CA TYR A 152 -5.45 9.81 -15.05
C TYR A 152 -5.72 10.92 -16.08
N ARG A 153 -5.16 10.82 -17.31
CA ARG A 153 -5.44 11.76 -18.41
C ARG A 153 -6.86 11.68 -18.94
N HIS A 154 -7.51 10.54 -18.80
CA HIS A 154 -8.78 10.24 -19.46
C HIS A 154 -10.00 10.72 -18.66
N GLY A 155 -9.90 11.93 -18.11
CA GLY A 155 -10.97 12.58 -17.35
C GLY A 155 -10.61 12.90 -15.89
N PRO A 156 -10.04 11.98 -15.09
CA PRO A 156 -9.79 12.20 -13.67
C PRO A 156 -8.99 13.47 -13.35
N LYS A 157 -7.99 13.81 -14.17
CA LYS A 157 -7.19 15.04 -13.99
C LYS A 157 -7.97 16.35 -14.00
N SER A 158 -9.22 16.36 -14.48
CA SER A 158 -10.11 17.52 -14.40
C SER A 158 -10.42 17.95 -12.95
N LYS A 159 -10.19 17.08 -11.96
CA LYS A 159 -10.38 17.36 -10.53
C LYS A 159 -9.16 17.99 -9.85
N VAL A 160 -8.07 18.22 -10.57
CA VAL A 160 -6.86 18.84 -9.99
C VAL A 160 -7.14 20.29 -9.58
N SER A 161 -6.65 20.65 -8.39
CA SER A 161 -6.71 22.00 -7.84
C SER A 161 -5.49 22.26 -6.94
N ASP A 162 -5.38 23.47 -6.39
CA ASP A 162 -4.39 23.85 -5.38
C ASP A 162 -4.51 23.06 -4.06
N LYS A 163 -5.60 22.32 -3.86
CA LYS A 163 -5.81 21.40 -2.73
C LYS A 163 -5.52 19.95 -3.06
N THR A 164 -5.05 19.65 -4.27
CA THR A 164 -4.71 18.30 -4.70
C THR A 164 -3.25 17.97 -4.39
N LEU A 165 -3.01 16.86 -3.69
CA LEU A 165 -1.71 16.22 -3.59
C LEU A 165 -1.73 14.90 -4.36
N ALA A 166 -0.93 14.84 -5.43
CA ALA A 166 -0.68 13.60 -6.14
C ALA A 166 0.60 12.92 -5.63
N VAL A 167 0.54 11.62 -5.41
CA VAL A 167 1.70 10.79 -5.09
C VAL A 167 1.89 9.79 -6.22
N ILE A 168 3.02 9.89 -6.92
CA ILE A 168 3.35 9.04 -8.06
C ILE A 168 4.38 7.99 -7.60
N LEU A 169 3.97 6.72 -7.62
CA LEU A 169 4.82 5.58 -7.31
C LEU A 169 5.60 5.18 -8.56
N ALA A 170 6.77 5.79 -8.73
CA ALA A 170 7.49 5.80 -10.00
C ALA A 170 8.07 4.43 -10.38
N ASN A 171 7.72 3.93 -11.56
CA ASN A 171 8.30 2.73 -12.15
C ASN A 171 9.46 3.13 -13.07
N ASP A 172 10.62 2.47 -12.96
CA ASP A 172 11.78 2.78 -13.81
C ASP A 172 11.47 2.68 -15.32
N PHE A 173 10.56 1.78 -15.71
CA PHE A 173 10.07 1.64 -17.09
C PHE A 173 9.17 2.80 -17.53
N MET A 174 8.35 3.34 -16.63
CA MET A 174 7.36 4.40 -16.94
C MET A 174 7.81 5.80 -16.54
N LYS A 175 8.98 5.94 -15.93
CA LYS A 175 9.48 7.16 -15.29
C LYS A 175 9.28 8.40 -16.16
N SER A 176 9.69 8.36 -17.42
CA SER A 176 9.56 9.52 -18.33
C SER A 176 8.11 9.97 -18.55
N GLN A 177 7.15 9.05 -18.53
CA GLN A 177 5.73 9.35 -18.69
C GLN A 177 5.08 9.78 -17.37
N GLU A 178 5.58 9.26 -16.26
CA GLU A 178 5.18 9.63 -14.90
C GLU A 178 5.67 11.04 -14.54
N GLU A 179 6.88 11.41 -14.90
CA GLU A 179 7.40 12.78 -14.76
C GLU A 179 6.63 13.77 -15.64
N LYS A 180 6.22 13.37 -16.85
CA LYS A 180 5.30 14.18 -17.67
C LYS A 180 3.95 14.36 -16.99
N MET A 181 3.41 13.31 -16.38
CA MET A 181 2.18 13.40 -15.61
C MET A 181 2.33 14.34 -14.40
N ALA A 182 3.47 14.26 -13.70
CA ALA A 182 3.77 15.17 -12.59
C ALA A 182 3.67 16.64 -13.02
N ARG A 183 4.37 17.00 -14.10
CA ARG A 183 4.31 18.37 -14.66
C ARG A 183 2.91 18.78 -15.10
N GLU A 184 2.13 17.89 -15.70
CA GLU A 184 0.73 18.18 -16.07
C GLU A 184 -0.12 18.51 -14.82
N ILE A 185 0.09 17.81 -13.71
CA ILE A 185 -0.63 18.06 -12.45
C ILE A 185 -0.18 19.39 -11.84
N GLU A 186 1.12 19.68 -11.83
CA GLU A 186 1.68 20.95 -11.34
C GLU A 186 1.18 22.14 -12.16
N GLN A 187 1.08 22.02 -13.48
CA GLN A 187 0.49 23.03 -14.37
C GLN A 187 -0.99 23.32 -14.09
N LEU A 188 -1.72 22.33 -13.55
CA LEU A 188 -3.11 22.49 -13.12
C LEU A 188 -3.24 23.00 -11.68
N GLY A 189 -2.13 23.31 -11.01
CA GLY A 189 -2.06 23.85 -9.66
C GLY A 189 -1.93 22.80 -8.55
N GLY A 190 -1.94 21.50 -8.89
CA GLY A 190 -1.71 20.43 -7.91
C GLY A 190 -0.26 20.36 -7.45
N SER A 191 -0.04 19.73 -6.29
CA SER A 191 1.31 19.38 -5.82
C SER A 191 1.59 17.90 -6.08
N VAL A 192 2.85 17.56 -6.38
CA VAL A 192 3.25 16.18 -6.68
C VAL A 192 4.38 15.73 -5.77
N ILE A 193 4.31 14.49 -5.29
CA ILE A 193 5.43 13.77 -4.67
C ILE A 193 5.75 12.54 -5.52
N GLY A 194 7.01 12.37 -5.90
CA GLY A 194 7.51 11.11 -6.44
C GLY A 194 7.94 10.15 -5.33
N VAL A 195 7.56 8.88 -5.40
CA VAL A 195 8.18 7.80 -4.60
C VAL A 195 8.99 6.95 -5.57
N SER A 196 10.32 7.07 -5.54
CA SER A 196 11.19 6.61 -6.62
C SER A 196 12.54 6.10 -6.11
N LYS A 197 13.16 5.21 -6.88
CA LYS A 197 14.53 4.71 -6.65
C LYS A 197 15.57 5.77 -7.02
N ALA A 198 15.44 6.32 -8.22
CA ALA A 198 16.31 7.36 -8.76
C ALA A 198 15.66 8.75 -8.60
N SER A 199 16.37 9.81 -9.00
CA SER A 199 15.80 11.16 -9.13
C SER A 199 14.43 11.12 -9.80
N PHE A 200 13.51 11.98 -9.39
CA PHE A 200 12.19 12.09 -10.02
C PHE A 200 11.98 13.55 -10.40
N ASP A 201 11.93 13.80 -11.70
CA ASP A 201 11.82 15.15 -12.25
C ASP A 201 10.38 15.65 -12.16
N ALA A 202 10.09 16.35 -11.07
CA ALA A 202 8.90 17.17 -10.85
C ALA A 202 9.37 18.60 -10.56
N ASP A 203 8.57 19.62 -10.91
CA ASP A 203 8.97 21.04 -10.81
C ASP A 203 9.40 21.39 -9.38
N SER A 204 8.78 20.73 -8.40
CA SER A 204 9.05 20.90 -6.97
C SER A 204 10.18 20.01 -6.39
N ASN A 205 10.71 19.06 -7.17
CA ASN A 205 11.71 18.05 -6.74
C ASN A 205 11.35 17.32 -5.43
N LEU A 206 10.06 17.15 -5.16
CA LEU A 206 9.56 16.49 -3.96
C LEU A 206 9.58 14.98 -4.16
N MET A 207 10.49 14.30 -3.47
CA MET A 207 10.66 12.86 -3.63
C MET A 207 10.95 12.13 -2.32
N VAL A 208 10.32 10.97 -2.16
CA VAL A 208 10.72 9.95 -1.19
C VAL A 208 11.57 8.92 -1.91
N SER A 209 12.86 8.84 -1.57
CA SER A 209 13.73 7.81 -2.12
C SER A 209 13.47 6.46 -1.47
N VAL A 210 13.34 5.42 -2.29
CA VAL A 210 13.24 4.02 -1.85
C VAL A 210 14.56 3.25 -1.98
N GLY A 211 15.65 3.96 -2.28
CA GLY A 211 16.95 3.37 -2.55
C GLY A 211 16.91 2.42 -3.74
N ASP A 212 17.86 1.49 -3.81
CA ASP A 212 17.93 0.48 -4.88
C ASP A 212 16.81 -0.56 -4.84
N PHE A 213 15.97 -0.50 -3.82
CA PHE A 213 14.95 -1.49 -3.52
C PHE A 213 13.65 -1.17 -4.28
N SER A 214 13.18 -2.13 -5.09
CA SER A 214 12.08 -1.90 -6.02
C SER A 214 10.74 -2.44 -5.54
N ASP A 215 10.64 -3.10 -4.39
CA ASP A 215 9.38 -3.82 -4.11
C ASP A 215 8.22 -2.90 -3.76
N TRP A 216 7.11 -3.18 -4.43
CA TRP A 216 5.84 -2.44 -4.37
C TRP A 216 5.31 -2.25 -2.95
N PHE A 217 5.48 -3.25 -2.08
CA PHE A 217 4.88 -3.25 -0.74
C PHE A 217 5.55 -2.26 0.23
N LEU A 218 6.84 -1.93 0.06
CA LEU A 218 7.50 -0.92 0.91
C LEU A 218 7.13 0.50 0.51
N ARG A 219 6.71 0.70 -0.74
CA ARG A 219 6.28 2.02 -1.23
C ARG A 219 5.00 2.51 -0.56
N VAL A 220 4.27 1.65 0.15
CA VAL A 220 3.07 2.01 0.93
C VAL A 220 3.39 2.90 2.14
N ILE A 221 4.60 2.84 2.67
CA ILE A 221 5.01 3.53 3.91
C ILE A 221 4.68 5.04 3.87
N PRO A 222 5.09 5.82 2.85
CA PRO A 222 4.71 7.24 2.76
C PRO A 222 3.18 7.45 2.72
N LEU A 223 2.41 6.56 2.10
CA LEU A 223 0.96 6.67 1.99
C LEU A 223 0.27 6.44 3.35
N GLN A 224 0.77 5.49 4.14
CA GLN A 224 0.31 5.25 5.51
C GLN A 224 0.53 6.50 6.39
N ILE A 225 1.71 7.13 6.26
CA ILE A 225 2.04 8.35 7.02
C ILE A 225 1.12 9.52 6.60
N ILE A 226 0.80 9.67 5.31
CA ILE A 226 -0.15 10.69 4.83
C ILE A 226 -1.51 10.52 5.52
N GLY A 227 -2.04 9.29 5.56
CA GLY A 227 -3.32 8.98 6.23
C GLY A 227 -3.31 9.39 7.71
N VAL A 228 -2.28 8.95 8.45
CA VAL A 228 -2.12 9.29 9.88
C VAL A 228 -2.03 10.80 10.09
N ARG A 229 -1.19 11.52 9.35
CA ARG A 229 -1.04 12.97 9.49
C ARG A 229 -2.35 13.71 9.18
N LYS A 230 -3.07 13.31 8.11
CA LYS A 230 -4.37 13.92 7.76
C LYS A 230 -5.44 13.63 8.82
N SER A 231 -5.49 12.41 9.36
CA SER A 231 -6.39 12.02 10.46
C SER A 231 -6.17 12.91 11.68
N LEU A 232 -4.92 13.00 12.15
CA LEU A 232 -4.56 13.80 13.32
C LEU A 232 -4.87 15.29 13.12
N LYS A 233 -4.61 15.84 11.91
CA LYS A 233 -4.95 17.22 11.56
C LYS A 233 -6.45 17.51 11.64
N LYS A 234 -7.29 16.52 11.33
CA LYS A 234 -8.76 16.61 11.44
C LYS A 234 -9.29 16.31 12.84
N GLY A 235 -8.41 16.00 13.81
CA GLY A 235 -8.82 15.60 15.15
C GLY A 235 -9.48 14.22 15.21
N LEU A 236 -9.19 13.35 14.24
CA LEU A 236 -9.69 11.97 14.18
C LEU A 236 -8.67 11.00 14.78
N LEU A 237 -9.16 9.87 15.30
CA LEU A 237 -8.35 8.78 15.84
C LEU A 237 -8.00 7.78 14.73
N PRO A 238 -6.74 7.71 14.26
CA PRO A 238 -6.37 6.81 13.16
C PRO A 238 -6.52 5.34 13.52
N ASP A 239 -6.44 4.99 14.82
CA ASP A 239 -6.57 3.61 15.31
C ASP A 239 -8.02 3.14 15.45
N GLU A 240 -8.95 4.09 15.62
CA GLU A 240 -10.37 3.85 15.84
C GLU A 240 -11.22 4.64 14.81
N PRO A 241 -11.06 4.33 13.51
CA PRO A 241 -11.83 4.97 12.46
C PRO A 241 -13.34 4.73 12.64
N LYS A 242 -14.12 5.78 12.39
CA LYS A 242 -15.57 5.75 12.57
C LYS A 242 -16.22 4.72 11.62
N ASN A 243 -17.15 3.92 12.15
CA ASN A 243 -17.95 2.92 11.43
C ASN A 243 -17.19 1.70 10.88
N LEU A 244 -15.94 1.46 11.29
CA LEU A 244 -15.18 0.29 10.86
C LEU A 244 -14.93 -0.66 12.04
N THR A 245 -14.91 -1.96 11.75
CA THR A 245 -14.55 -3.01 12.69
C THR A 245 -13.26 -3.69 12.25
N LYS A 246 -12.50 -4.22 13.22
CA LYS A 246 -11.23 -4.91 12.95
C LYS A 246 -11.39 -6.16 12.08
N VAL A 247 -12.56 -6.80 12.15
CA VAL A 247 -12.93 -8.02 11.41
C VAL A 247 -14.29 -7.80 10.78
N VAL A 248 -14.43 -8.21 9.51
CA VAL A 248 -15.70 -8.23 8.79
C VAL A 248 -16.30 -9.63 8.94
N LYS A 249 -17.53 -9.70 9.44
CA LYS A 249 -18.34 -10.92 9.51
C LYS A 249 -19.67 -10.64 8.82
N LEU A 250 -20.10 -11.57 7.98
CA LEU A 250 -21.41 -11.54 7.31
C LEU A 250 -22.55 -11.81 8.29
#